data_AF-A0A7W1GQ32-F1
#
_entry.id   AF-A0A7W1GQ32-F1
#
_cell.length_a   1.000
_cell.length_b   1.000
_cell.length_c   1.000
_cell.angle_alpha   90.00
_cell.angle_beta   90.00
_cell.angle_gamma   90.00
#
_symmetry.space_group_name_H-M   'P 1'
#
loop_
_entity.id
_entity.type
_entity.pdbx_description
1 polymer ?
#
loop_
_entity_poly.entity_id
_entity_poly.type
_entity_poly.pdbx_seq_one_letter_code
_entity_poly.pdbx_strand_id
1 'polypeptide(L)' 'MTGQDHTVATTAFGRVLTAMVTPFQSSGALDLDATRRLASHLVDAGCDGLVVSG' A
#
# COMPACT_ATOMS: atom_id res chain seq x y z
N MET A 1 -14.52 10.46 -24.11
CA MET A 1 -13.36 9.73 -23.57
C MET A 1 -13.88 8.48 -22.88
N THR A 2 -13.90 7.37 -23.63
CA THR A 2 -14.31 6.04 -23.19
C THR A 2 -13.16 5.31 -22.47
N GLY A 3 -13.51 4.44 -21.52
CA GLY A 3 -12.61 3.56 -20.75
C GLY A 3 -12.49 4.04 -19.30
N GLN A 4 -13.01 3.35 -18.29
CA GLN A 4 -12.65 1.98 -17.96
C GLN A 4 -13.87 1.20 -17.43
N ASP A 5 -14.23 0.15 -18.15
CA ASP A 5 -14.95 -0.98 -17.57
C ASP A 5 -13.93 -1.74 -16.73
N HIS A 6 -14.00 -1.62 -15.40
CA HIS A 6 -13.10 -2.36 -14.50
C HIS A 6 -13.62 -3.79 -14.49
N THR A 7 -13.22 -4.58 -15.50
CA THR A 7 -13.53 -6.01 -15.54
C THR A 7 -12.96 -6.64 -14.27
N VAL A 8 -13.79 -6.80 -13.24
CA VAL A 8 -13.42 -7.47 -11.99
C VAL A 8 -13.37 -8.96 -12.29
N ALA A 9 -12.29 -9.40 -12.94
CA ALA A 9 -12.03 -10.80 -13.25
C ALA A 9 -10.65 -11.23 -12.74
N THR A 10 -10.41 -10.87 -11.49
CA THR A 10 -9.62 -11.51 -10.42
C THR A 10 -9.94 -10.62 -9.20
N THR A 11 -10.10 -11.17 -7.98
CA THR A 11 -10.50 -10.35 -6.80
C THR A 11 -9.63 -9.09 -6.71
N ALA A 12 -10.24 -7.90 -6.87
CA ALA A 12 -9.52 -6.62 -6.98
C ALA A 12 -8.59 -6.33 -5.79
N PHE A 13 -8.87 -6.97 -4.66
CA PHE A 13 -8.03 -7.04 -3.48
C PHE A 13 -7.81 -8.52 -3.14
N GLY A 14 -6.59 -8.88 -2.74
CA GLY A 14 -6.30 -10.23 -2.26
C GLY A 14 -6.93 -10.51 -0.90
N ARG A 15 -6.40 -11.48 -0.15
CA ARG A 15 -6.97 -11.88 1.15
C ARG A 15 -6.37 -11.12 2.32
N VAL A 16 -5.13 -10.69 2.22
CA VAL A 16 -4.40 -10.04 3.32
C VAL A 16 -4.09 -8.60 2.96
N LEU A 17 -4.77 -7.66 3.62
CA LEU A 17 -4.54 -6.22 3.49
C LEU A 17 -4.00 -5.65 4.80
N THR A 18 -2.95 -4.84 4.72
CA THR A 18 -2.33 -4.22 5.89
C THR A 18 -2.54 -2.71 5.87
N ALA A 19 -3.11 -2.16 6.94
CA ALA A 19 -3.07 -0.72 7.20
C ALA A 19 -1.63 -0.33 7.55
N MET A 20 -0.93 0.22 6.58
CA MET A 20 0.48 0.55 6.73
C MET A 20 0.62 1.80 7.60
N VAL A 21 1.52 1.74 8.58
CA VAL A 21 1.92 2.94 9.32
C VAL A 21 2.60 3.93 8.39
N THR A 22 2.35 5.23 8.60
CA THR A 22 3.02 6.31 7.87
C THR A 22 4.30 6.72 8.61
N PRO A 23 5.51 6.42 8.08
CA PRO A 23 6.75 6.76 8.74
C PRO A 23 7.02 8.27 8.70
N PHE A 24 7.39 8.83 9.86
CA PHE A 24 7.81 10.22 9.99
C PHE A 24 9.21 10.30 10.57
N GLN A 25 9.97 11.30 10.13
CA GLN A 25 11.23 11.69 10.72
C GLN A 25 11.01 12.29 12.11
N SER A 26 12.07 12.39 12.91
CA SER A 26 12.01 13.05 14.22
C SER A 26 11.59 14.53 14.15
N SER A 27 11.79 15.17 13.00
CA SER A 27 11.32 16.53 12.71
C SER A 27 9.80 16.62 12.48
N GLY A 28 9.10 15.48 12.39
CA GLY A 28 7.69 15.41 11.99
C GLY A 28 7.46 15.47 10.47
N ALA A 29 8.51 15.55 9.66
CA ALA A 29 8.41 15.45 8.21
C ALA A 29 8.19 13.99 7.78
N LEU A 30 7.48 13.78 6.66
CA LEU A 30 7.24 12.44 6.13
C LEU A 30 8.56 11.79 5.69
N ASP A 31 8.80 10.55 6.11
CA ASP A 31 9.97 9.76 5.69
C ASP A 31 9.60 8.86 4.50
N LEU A 32 9.80 9.38 3.29
CA LEU A 32 9.48 8.68 2.05
C LEU A 32 10.37 7.46 1.77
N ASP A 33 11.61 7.48 2.25
CA ASP A 33 12.53 6.35 2.02
C ASP A 33 12.19 5.19 2.95
N ALA A 34 11.89 5.48 4.21
CA ALA A 34 11.36 4.48 5.14
C ALA A 34 9.99 3.96 4.65
N THR A 35 9.13 4.83 4.12
CA THR A 35 7.83 4.44 3.53
C THR A 35 8.00 3.40 2.44
N ARG A 36 8.92 3.64 1.48
CA ARG A 36 9.20 2.71 0.38
C ARG A 36 9.70 1.37 0.88
N ARG A 37 10.68 1.38 1.79
CA ARG A 37 11.26 0.15 2.36
C ARG A 37 10.21 -0.68 3.09
N LEU A 38 9.36 -0.01 3.87
CA LEU A 38 8.28 -0.67 4.61
C LEU A 38 7.25 -1.28 3.66
N ALA A 39 6.84 -0.55 2.63
CA ALA A 39 5.89 -1.05 1.64
C ALA A 39 6.41 -2.31 0.93
N SER A 40 7.68 -2.28 0.46
CA SER A 40 8.32 -3.46 -0.14
C SER A 40 8.38 -4.62 0.84
N HIS A 41 8.81 -4.39 2.08
CA HIS A 41 8.88 -5.43 3.09
C HIS A 41 7.52 -6.10 3.36
N LEU A 42 6.43 -5.34 3.45
CA LEU A 42 5.11 -5.88 3.71
C LEU A 42 4.58 -6.72 2.54
N VAL A 43 4.84 -6.29 1.31
CA VAL A 43 4.51 -7.08 0.11
C VAL A 43 5.35 -8.37 0.05
N ASP A 44 6.66 -8.27 0.28
CA ASP A 44 7.56 -9.43 0.32
C ASP A 44 7.18 -10.42 1.45
N ALA A 45 6.59 -9.92 2.53
CA ALA A 45 6.06 -10.72 3.64
C ALA A 45 4.69 -11.35 3.34
N GLY A 46 4.10 -11.10 2.17
CA GLY A 46 2.85 -11.72 1.71
C GLY A 46 1.59 -10.87 1.89
N CYS A 47 1.71 -9.57 2.12
CA CYS A 47 0.54 -8.68 2.04
C CYS A 47 0.12 -8.50 0.59
N ASP A 48 -1.13 -8.82 0.27
CA ASP A 48 -1.69 -8.66 -1.07
C ASP A 48 -2.01 -7.20 -1.41
N GLY A 49 -2.02 -6.32 -0.40
CA GLY A 49 -2.24 -4.89 -0.58
C GLY A 49 -2.02 -4.09 0.70
N LEU A 50 -1.85 -2.78 0.51
CA LEU A 50 -1.59 -1.83 1.58
C LEU A 50 -2.67 -0.75 1.59
N VAL A 51 -3.21 -0.48 2.77
CA VAL A 51 -4.09 0.67 3.02
C VAL A 51 -3.21 1.79 3.58
N VAL A 52 -3.30 2.97 2.98
CA VAL A 52 -2.49 4.15 3.31
C VAL A 52 -3.42 5.27 3.76
N SER A 53 -3.00 6.06 4.74
CA SER A 53 -3.83 7.14 5.34
C SER A 53 -5.16 6.62 5.87
N GLY A 54 -5.14 5.41 6.47
CA GLY A 54 -6.30 4.78 7.10
C GLY A 54 -6.61 5.31 8.49
#